data_AF-A0A3B0UJW2-F1
#
_entry.id   AF-A0A3B0UJW2-F1
#
_cell.length_a   1.000
_cell.length_b   1.000
_cell.length_c   1.000
_cell.angle_alpha   90.00
_cell.angle_beta   90.00
_cell.angle_gamma   90.00
#
_symmetry.space_group_name_H-M   'P 1'
#
loop_
_entity.id
_entity.type
_entity.pdbx_description
1 polymer ?
#
loop_
_entity_poly.entity_id
_entity_poly.type
_entity_poly.pdbx_seq_one_letter_code
_entity_poly.pdbx_strand_id
1 'polypeptide(L)' 'MERFAVIKGKARIELRKTGSNTRYSFEIDGSQPAYIDIPVWHTHNITNVGNNDLYTIFWVNEIYGQNDPDSYFEEV' A
#
# COMPACT_ATOMS: atom_id res chain seq x y z
N MET A 1 10.43 -1.85 4.54
CA MET A 1 9.65 -0.59 4.49
C MET A 1 9.39 -0.27 3.05
N GLU A 2 8.15 0.03 2.72
CA GLU A 2 7.74 0.31 1.34
C GLU A 2 7.13 1.71 1.24
N ARG A 3 7.05 2.25 0.03
CA ARG A 3 6.40 3.53 -0.24
C ARG A 3 5.54 3.42 -1.48
N PHE A 4 4.26 3.76 -1.35
CA PHE A 4 3.29 3.70 -2.45
C PHE A 4 2.99 5.12 -2.89
N ALA A 5 3.20 5.45 -4.16
CA ALA A 5 2.89 6.76 -4.73
C ALA A 5 1.86 6.61 -5.84
N VAL A 6 0.69 7.23 -5.69
CA VAL A 6 -0.39 7.19 -6.68
C VAL A 6 -0.23 8.37 -7.63
N ILE A 7 -0.10 8.09 -8.92
CA ILE A 7 0.18 9.10 -9.96
C ILE A 7 -0.94 9.25 -11.01
N LYS A 8 -1.92 8.35 -11.00
CA LYS A 8 -3.14 8.41 -11.84
C LYS A 8 -4.23 7.56 -11.18
N GLY A 9 -5.49 8.00 -11.24
CA GLY A 9 -6.63 7.26 -10.68
C GLY A 9 -6.86 7.56 -9.19
N LYS A 10 -7.77 6.83 -8.54
CA LYS A 10 -8.11 7.00 -7.12
C LYS A 10 -7.89 5.69 -6.38
N ALA A 11 -7.03 5.71 -5.36
CA ALA A 11 -6.76 4.55 -4.53
C ALA A 11 -7.27 4.76 -3.12
N ARG A 12 -7.74 3.68 -2.50
CA ARG A 12 -7.82 3.56 -1.05
C ARG A 12 -6.74 2.60 -0.58
N ILE A 13 -5.88 3.06 0.33
CA ILE A 13 -4.83 2.26 0.95
C ILE A 13 -5.24 2.07 2.40
N GLU A 14 -5.32 0.83 2.84
CA GLU A 14 -5.64 0.49 4.22
C GLU A 14 -4.46 -0.22 4.87
N LEU A 15 -4.22 0.05 6.14
CA LEU A 15 -3.17 -0.60 6.92
C LEU A 15 -3.59 -0.88 8.36
N ARG A 16 -3.14 -2.01 8.88
CA ARG A 16 -3.38 -2.47 10.24
C ARG A 16 -2.11 -3.10 10.81
N LYS A 17 -1.74 -2.70 12.02
CA LYS A 17 -0.62 -3.31 12.74
C LYS A 17 -0.97 -4.77 13.07
N THR A 18 -0.07 -5.71 12.79
CA THR A 18 -0.26 -7.12 13.15
C THR A 18 -0.53 -7.27 14.65
N GLY A 19 -1.53 -8.08 14.99
CA GLY A 19 -2.01 -8.27 16.37
C GLY A 19 -2.86 -7.12 16.94
N SER A 20 -3.10 -6.06 16.18
CA SER A 20 -4.04 -4.98 16.52
C SER A 20 -5.32 -5.08 15.68
N ASN A 21 -6.41 -4.50 16.19
CA ASN A 21 -7.66 -4.30 15.44
C ASN A 21 -7.80 -2.89 14.86
N THR A 22 -6.87 -1.99 15.17
CA THR A 22 -6.91 -0.60 14.68
C THR A 22 -6.50 -0.53 13.23
N ARG A 23 -7.43 -0.11 12.38
CA ARG A 23 -7.23 0.09 10.94
C ARG A 23 -7.12 1.58 10.63
N TYR A 24 -6.23 1.90 9.71
CA TYR A 24 -6.11 3.23 9.10
C TYR A 24 -6.45 3.12 7.62
N SER A 25 -7.17 4.10 7.08
CA SER A 25 -7.59 4.15 5.68
C SER A 25 -7.24 5.52 5.11
N PHE A 26 -6.63 5.52 3.94
CA PHE A 26 -6.14 6.71 3.24
C PHE A 26 -6.66 6.69 1.81
N GLU A 27 -7.32 7.77 1.40
CA GLU A 27 -7.70 7.96 -0.01
C GLU A 27 -6.71 8.90 -0.69
N ILE A 28 -6.14 8.45 -1.80
CA ILE A 28 -5.16 9.20 -2.59
C ILE A 28 -5.67 9.35 -4.01
N ASP A 29 -5.69 10.58 -4.51
CA ASP A 29 -6.06 10.92 -5.88
C ASP A 29 -4.80 11.26 -6.68
N GLY A 30 -4.56 10.54 -7.78
CA GLY A 30 -3.41 10.77 -8.67
C GLY A 30 -3.43 12.14 -9.38
N SER A 31 -4.53 12.88 -9.35
CA SER A 31 -4.57 14.29 -9.80
C SER A 31 -3.88 15.24 -8.80
N GLN A 32 -3.70 14.81 -7.55
CA GLN A 32 -2.89 15.45 -6.53
C GLN A 32 -1.93 14.41 -5.94
N PRO A 33 -0.87 14.02 -6.69
CA PRO A 33 -0.01 12.91 -6.33
C PRO A 33 0.49 13.02 -4.89
N ALA A 34 0.29 11.95 -4.13
CA ALA A 34 0.81 11.80 -2.78
C ALA A 34 1.36 10.40 -2.59
N TYR A 35 2.10 10.22 -1.51
CA TYR A 35 2.65 8.93 -1.13
C TYR A 35 2.29 8.58 0.30
N ILE A 36 2.34 7.29 0.60
CA ILE A 36 2.29 6.76 1.96
C ILE A 36 3.46 5.81 2.17
N ASP A 37 4.10 5.92 3.34
CA ASP A 37 5.08 4.93 3.79
C ASP A 37 4.34 3.78 4.48
N ILE A 38 4.67 2.56 4.09
CA ILE A 38 4.16 1.33 4.70
C ILE A 38 5.18 0.85 5.72
N PRO A 39 4.85 0.95 7.03
CA PRO A 39 5.76 0.51 8.07
C PRO A 39 5.83 -1.02 8.10
N VAL A 40 6.96 -1.55 8.54
CA VAL A 40 7.07 -2.98 8.87
C VAL A 40 6.03 -3.37 9.93
N TRP A 41 5.66 -4.65 9.97
CA TRP A 41 4.63 -5.18 10.88
C TRP A 41 3.21 -4.62 10.69
N HIS A 42 2.92 -4.07 9.52
CA HIS A 42 1.58 -3.66 9.12
C HIS A 42 1.16 -4.43 7.88
N THR A 43 0.10 -5.24 8.02
CA THR A 43 -0.61 -5.70 6.83
C THR A 43 -1.28 -4.52 6.17
N HIS A 44 -1.32 -4.53 4.84
CA HIS A 44 -1.82 -3.43 4.05
C HIS A 44 -2.44 -3.95 2.75
N ASN A 45 -3.36 -3.15 2.19
CA ASN A 45 -3.95 -3.40 0.90
C ASN A 45 -3.99 -2.09 0.09
N ILE A 46 -4.27 -2.22 -1.21
CA ILE A 46 -4.60 -1.08 -2.06
C ILE A 46 -5.78 -1.48 -2.95
N THR A 47 -6.80 -0.63 -2.99
CA THR A 47 -8.01 -0.83 -3.78
C THR A 47 -8.18 0.34 -4.75
N ASN A 48 -8.40 0.06 -6.03
CA ASN A 48 -8.87 1.08 -6.97
C ASN A 48 -10.34 1.39 -6.67
N VAL A 49 -10.62 2.61 -6.23
CA VAL A 49 -11.96 3.10 -5.87
C VAL A 49 -12.50 4.11 -6.88
N GLY A 50 -11.76 4.35 -7.97
CA GLY A 50 -12.17 5.18 -9.08
C GLY A 50 -12.75 4.39 -10.26
N ASN A 51 -13.10 5.12 -11.32
CA ASN A 51 -13.65 4.55 -12.56
C ASN A 51 -12.61 4.44 -13.69
N ASN A 52 -11.35 4.77 -13.40
CA ASN A 52 -10.26 4.80 -14.37
C ASN A 52 -9.13 3.87 -13.92
N ASP A 53 -8.17 3.62 -14.81
CA ASP A 53 -6.93 2.94 -14.43
C ASP A 53 -6.22 3.65 -13.28
N LEU A 54 -5.77 2.83 -12.33
CA LEU A 54 -4.94 3.26 -11.21
C LEU A 54 -3.48 2.97 -11.53
N TYR A 55 -2.64 4.02 -11.61
CA TYR A 55 -1.19 3.85 -11.74
C TYR A 55 -0.52 4.24 -10.42
N THR A 56 0.21 3.28 -9.86
CA THR A 56 0.91 3.41 -8.58
C THR A 56 2.36 2.97 -8.77
N ILE A 57 3.28 3.78 -8.24
CA ILE A 57 4.70 3.44 -8.14
C ILE A 57 4.93 2.84 -6.75
N PHE A 58 5.58 1.67 -6.73
CA PHE A 58 6.01 1.00 -5.51
C PHE A 58 7.52 1.14 -5.38
N TRP A 59 7.97 1.77 -4.30
CA TRP A 59 9.36 1.72 -3.88
C TRP A 59 9.47 0.74 -2.70
N VAL A 60 10.50 -0.10 -2.74
CA VAL A 60 10.79 -1.11 -1.73
C VAL A 60 12.25 -1.00 -1.30
N ASN A 61 12.56 -1.31 -0.04
CA ASN A 61 13.92 -1.19 0.51
C ASN A 61 14.90 -2.26 0.03
N GLU A 62 14.40 -3.34 -0.58
CA GLU A 62 15.21 -4.45 -1.06
C GLU A 62 14.61 -5.14 -2.28
N ILE A 63 15.44 -5.90 -3.00
CA ILE A 63 15.02 -6.65 -4.18
C ILE A 63 14.31 -7.92 -3.71
N TYR A 64 13.16 -8.21 -4.31
CA TYR A 64 12.41 -9.44 -4.04
C TYR A 64 13.26 -10.71 -4.26
N GLY A 65 13.29 -11.57 -3.24
CA GLY A 65 13.89 -12.91 -3.31
C GLY A 65 12.83 -14.00 -3.23
N GLN A 66 12.74 -14.86 -4.25
CA GLN A 66 11.71 -15.92 -4.27
C GLN A 66 11.84 -16.92 -3.11
N ASN A 67 13.07 -17.22 -2.67
CA ASN A 67 13.34 -18.17 -1.59
C ASN A 67 13.19 -17.56 -0.19
N ASP A 68 13.17 -16.23 -0.11
CA ASP A 68 13.00 -15.47 1.13
C ASP A 68 12.20 -14.19 0.80
N PRO A 69 10.87 -14.31 0.61
CA PRO A 69 10.05 -13.23 0.07
C PRO A 69 9.73 -12.13 1.09
N ASP A 70 10.07 -12.34 2.37
CA ASP A 70 9.75 -11.47 3.51
C ASP A 70 8.32 -10.89 3.48
N SER A 71 7.35 -11.71 3.04
CA SER A 71 5.95 -11.32 2.82
C SER A 71 5.01 -12.41 3.31
N TYR A 72 4.07 -12.04 4.17
CA TYR A 72 3.11 -12.94 4.78
C TYR A 72 1.69 -12.40 4.62
N PHE A 73 0.76 -13.24 4.19
CA PHE A 73 -0.62 -12.84 3.99
C PHE A 73 -1.36 -12.72 5.33
N GLU A 74 -2.02 -11.59 5.55
CA GLU A 74 -2.94 -11.33 6.65
C GLU A 74 -3.99 -10.34 6.14
N GLU A 75 -5.28 -10.57 6.40
CA GLU A 75 -6.30 -9.59 5.99
C GLU A 75 -6.09 -8.28 6.76
N VAL A 76 -6.10 -7.16 6.04
CA VAL A 76 -6.22 -5.84 6.68
C VAL A 76 -7.46 -5.85 7.50
#